data_AF-A0A3D9UK79-F1
#
_entry.id   AF-A0A3D9UK79-F1
#
_cell.length_a   1.000
_cell.length_b   1.000
_cell.length_c   1.000
_cell.angle_alpha   90.00
_cell.angle_beta   90.00
_cell.angle_gamma   90.00
#
_symmetry.space_group_name_H-M   'P 1'
#
loop_
_entity.id
_entity.type
_entity.pdbx_description
1 polymer ?
#
loop_
_entity_poly.entity_id
_entity_poly.type
_entity_poly.pdbx_seq_one_letter_code
_entity_poly.pdbx_strand_id
1 'polypeptide(L)'
;MLPAFDPRKTVLQKKEFDGKFPDKLWCISELSPKTWALATERELAAEAENWLTQNGFTFKRVPISHAFHTPMIEPAAKAFGDLLKNYPLKPAKCTVYSTTLGRKIAADEMSDPQYWVKQILMPVQFGAALKQMGQDNPDALFAQIGTGVDLLQHTRKWLHLSGERVIPTLGAESVDQEINLVLQFIAKVWTHGGTIEWSRLHNSPYNHPQPQHKLHLPGHAFERVVCLPQERATQENASAVPELSSLFFGSHYYGFEWEKVSVEAPENVVKRDAIPTTWIICLQVTEREHTLAGALGLNGDTLRFIAIDTFLEMMKRSGGDFSNIYTELPEWLVQQGLQTSEAMDVIITGLLDEVNTQQAQFWAFWLPTALARWSTEQNCVPDMRLFFPATQMAAWNGTETLNAEKKPASGAVVDPAGRVSQYHDTLRRFGQSGYRMCRPWITAVERAGLARRAILLFPPEECRQQ
;
A
#
# COMPACT_ATOMS: atom_id res chain seq x y z
N MET A 1 18.89 51.27 -49.91
CA MET A 1 18.16 51.08 -48.65
C MET A 1 16.88 50.32 -48.98
N LEU A 2 16.82 49.04 -48.60
CA LEU A 2 15.56 48.29 -48.62
C LEU A 2 14.67 48.82 -47.47
N PRO A 3 13.35 48.95 -47.66
CA PRO A 3 12.48 49.44 -46.61
C PRO A 3 12.51 48.47 -45.41
N ALA A 4 12.53 49.04 -44.21
CA ALA A 4 12.59 48.31 -42.96
C ALA A 4 11.38 47.36 -42.82
N PHE A 5 11.67 46.08 -42.61
CA PHE A 5 10.70 45.05 -42.28
C PHE A 5 10.09 45.35 -40.89
N ASP A 6 8.82 45.72 -40.85
CA ASP A 6 8.04 45.88 -39.61
C ASP A 6 7.36 44.53 -39.27
N PRO A 7 7.86 43.77 -38.27
CA PRO A 7 7.33 42.45 -37.92
C PRO A 7 5.93 42.50 -37.29
N ARG A 8 5.32 43.69 -37.09
CA ARG A 8 4.02 43.84 -36.43
C ARG A 8 2.86 44.14 -37.39
N LYS A 9 3.11 44.29 -38.69
CA LYS A 9 2.07 44.69 -39.68
C LYS A 9 1.66 43.65 -40.71
N THR A 10 2.14 42.42 -40.61
CA THR A 10 1.65 41.30 -41.43
C THR A 10 1.03 40.24 -40.53
N VAL A 11 -0.14 40.55 -39.96
CA VAL A 11 -1.09 39.48 -39.64
C VAL A 11 -1.56 38.96 -40.99
N LEU A 12 -0.79 38.05 -41.58
CA LEU A 12 -1.33 37.13 -42.59
C LEU A 12 -2.54 36.50 -41.91
N GLN A 13 -3.75 36.89 -42.35
CA GLN A 13 -4.96 36.19 -41.96
C GLN A 13 -4.67 34.71 -42.25
N LYS A 14 -4.57 33.89 -41.19
CA LYS A 14 -4.39 32.45 -41.32
C LYS A 14 -5.61 31.93 -42.06
N LYS A 15 -5.50 31.83 -43.38
CA LYS A 15 -6.48 31.13 -44.20
C LYS A 15 -6.56 29.72 -43.61
N GLU A 16 -7.74 29.32 -43.15
CA GLU A 16 -7.93 27.96 -42.66
C GLU A 16 -7.54 26.99 -43.78
N PHE A 17 -6.67 26.03 -43.46
CA PHE A 17 -6.26 25.02 -44.41
C PHE A 17 -7.45 24.15 -44.77
N ASP A 18 -7.74 24.02 -46.06
CA ASP A 18 -8.89 23.30 -46.61
C ASP A 18 -8.74 21.77 -46.58
N GLY A 19 -7.63 21.28 -46.04
CA GLY A 19 -7.34 19.86 -45.89
C GLY A 19 -6.77 19.20 -47.15
N LYS A 20 -6.45 19.96 -48.21
CA LYS A 20 -5.97 19.40 -49.47
C LYS A 20 -4.51 19.76 -49.73
N PHE A 21 -3.69 18.72 -49.89
CA PHE A 21 -2.32 18.86 -50.37
C PHE A 21 -2.30 18.78 -51.91
N PRO A 22 -1.31 19.41 -52.58
CA PRO A 22 -1.08 19.21 -54.01
C PRO A 22 -0.87 17.73 -54.34
N ASP A 23 -1.23 17.29 -55.55
CA ASP A 23 -1.12 15.88 -55.97
C ASP A 23 0.29 15.29 -55.84
N LYS A 24 1.32 16.14 -55.89
CA LYS A 24 2.73 15.78 -55.67
C LYS A 24 3.11 15.49 -54.22
N LEU A 25 2.21 15.75 -53.27
CA LEU A 25 2.41 15.54 -51.83
C LEU A 25 1.39 14.51 -51.32
N TRP A 26 1.86 13.28 -51.15
CA TRP A 26 1.07 12.23 -50.52
C TRP A 26 0.95 12.48 -49.03
N CYS A 27 -0.28 12.56 -48.53
CA CYS A 27 -0.54 12.56 -47.09
C CYS A 27 -0.43 11.12 -46.57
N ILE A 28 0.68 10.83 -45.90
CA ILE A 28 0.97 9.52 -45.32
C ILE A 28 0.12 9.27 -44.08
N SER A 29 -0.02 10.29 -43.24
CA SER A 29 -0.77 10.18 -41.99
C SER A 29 -1.12 11.56 -41.45
N GLU A 30 -2.31 11.72 -40.88
CA GLU A 30 -2.55 12.78 -39.91
C GLU A 30 -2.19 12.25 -38.51
N LEU A 31 -0.96 12.56 -38.08
CA LEU A 31 -0.40 12.06 -36.81
C LEU A 31 -1.21 12.60 -35.62
N SER A 32 -1.54 13.89 -35.64
CA SER A 32 -2.45 14.55 -34.71
C SER A 32 -3.21 15.67 -35.41
N PRO A 33 -4.30 16.20 -34.83
CA PRO A 33 -5.01 17.32 -35.44
C PRO A 33 -4.03 18.43 -35.85
N LYS A 34 -4.03 18.78 -37.13
CA LYS A 34 -3.14 19.79 -37.73
C LYS A 34 -1.64 19.42 -37.77
N THR A 35 -1.30 18.14 -37.75
CA THR A 35 0.08 17.64 -37.89
C THR A 35 0.09 16.42 -38.79
N TRP A 36 0.74 16.55 -39.94
CA TRP A 36 0.76 15.52 -40.99
C TRP A 36 2.16 15.00 -41.25
N ALA A 37 2.24 13.71 -41.57
CA ALA A 37 3.38 13.13 -42.25
C ALA A 37 3.09 13.16 -43.76
N LEU A 38 3.99 13.77 -44.52
CA LEU A 38 3.89 13.90 -45.96
C LEU A 38 5.05 13.19 -46.64
N ALA A 39 4.81 12.70 -47.85
CA ALA A 39 5.85 12.17 -48.71
C ALA A 39 5.72 12.75 -50.12
N THR A 40 6.83 12.76 -50.83
CA THR A 40 6.93 13.18 -52.22
C THR A 40 8.13 12.50 -52.86
N GLU A 41 8.23 12.58 -54.18
CA GLU A 41 9.39 12.11 -54.91
C GLU A 41 10.64 12.92 -54.54
N ARG A 42 11.82 12.30 -54.62
CA ARG A 42 13.07 12.91 -54.15
C ARG A 42 13.36 14.21 -54.91
N GLU A 43 13.08 14.19 -56.21
CA GLU A 43 13.28 15.28 -57.16
C GLU A 43 12.33 16.46 -56.89
N LEU A 44 11.14 16.18 -56.33
CA LEU A 44 10.12 17.19 -56.03
C LEU A 44 10.21 17.73 -54.59
N ALA A 45 11.13 17.21 -53.77
CA ALA A 45 11.21 17.58 -52.36
C ALA A 45 11.42 19.08 -52.12
N ALA A 46 12.32 19.73 -52.86
CA ALA A 46 12.56 21.17 -52.72
C ALA A 46 11.31 22.00 -53.11
N GLU A 47 10.57 21.55 -54.11
CA GLU A 47 9.36 22.21 -54.56
C GLU A 47 8.21 22.04 -53.57
N ALA A 48 8.10 20.86 -52.95
CA ALA A 48 7.17 20.60 -51.86
C ALA A 48 7.48 21.45 -50.61
N GLU A 49 8.74 21.54 -50.21
CA GLU A 49 9.20 22.38 -49.09
C GLU A 49 8.90 23.87 -49.34
N ASN A 50 9.11 24.34 -50.56
CA ASN A 50 8.74 25.70 -50.97
C ASN A 50 7.23 25.93 -50.88
N TRP A 51 6.42 24.99 -51.37
CA TRP A 51 4.96 25.08 -51.28
C TRP A 51 4.50 25.13 -49.82
N LEU A 52 5.05 24.27 -48.95
CA LEU A 52 4.73 24.27 -47.52
C LEU A 52 5.07 25.61 -46.87
N THR A 53 6.26 26.16 -47.19
CA THR A 53 6.69 27.48 -46.69
C THR A 53 5.75 28.59 -47.14
N GLN A 54 5.40 28.64 -48.42
CA GLN A 54 4.50 29.65 -49.00
C GLN A 54 3.10 29.61 -48.40
N ASN A 55 2.64 28.43 -47.98
CA ASN A 55 1.35 28.24 -47.33
C ASN A 55 1.43 28.33 -45.79
N GLY A 56 2.59 28.73 -45.24
CA GLY A 56 2.75 29.00 -43.81
C GLY A 56 2.88 27.76 -42.92
N PHE A 57 3.21 26.61 -43.48
CA PHE A 57 3.46 25.40 -42.72
C PHE A 57 4.88 25.38 -42.16
N THR A 58 5.02 24.96 -40.90
CA THR A 58 6.30 24.54 -40.34
C THR A 58 6.47 23.05 -40.62
N PHE A 59 7.65 22.66 -41.12
CA PHE A 59 7.96 21.28 -41.44
C PHE A 59 9.37 20.90 -40.97
N LYS A 60 9.58 19.59 -40.84
CA LYS A 60 10.88 18.99 -40.57
C LYS A 60 11.03 17.78 -41.47
N ARG A 61 12.18 17.70 -42.15
CA ARG A 61 12.49 16.53 -42.98
C ARG A 61 12.81 15.34 -42.09
N VAL A 62 12.23 14.18 -42.41
CA VAL A 62 12.49 12.93 -41.70
C VAL A 62 13.63 12.20 -42.44
N PRO A 63 14.72 11.81 -41.76
CA PRO A 63 15.87 11.17 -42.39
C PRO A 63 15.59 9.69 -42.67
N ILE A 64 14.73 9.44 -43.67
CA ILE A 64 14.42 8.10 -44.17
C ILE A 64 14.82 7.97 -45.64
N SER A 65 15.15 6.76 -46.06
CA SER A 65 15.66 6.48 -47.41
C SER A 65 14.56 6.43 -48.47
N HIS A 66 13.33 6.13 -48.09
CA HIS A 66 12.20 5.88 -48.99
C HIS A 66 10.91 6.51 -48.47
N ALA A 67 10.01 6.86 -49.40
CA ALA A 67 8.67 7.34 -49.13
C ALA A 67 7.72 6.17 -48.81
N PHE A 68 7.68 5.74 -47.54
CA PHE A 68 6.75 4.67 -47.11
C PHE A 68 5.28 5.11 -47.21
N HIS A 69 4.36 4.16 -47.36
CA HIS A 69 2.91 4.41 -47.56
C HIS A 69 2.62 5.22 -48.84
N THR A 70 3.43 5.00 -49.88
CA THR A 70 3.21 5.56 -51.22
C THR A 70 3.29 4.46 -52.29
N PRO A 71 2.77 4.71 -53.51
CA PRO A 71 2.95 3.80 -54.63
C PRO A 71 4.42 3.52 -54.98
N MET A 72 5.38 4.38 -54.58
CA MET A 72 6.80 4.21 -54.89
C MET A 72 7.39 2.90 -54.32
N ILE A 73 6.75 2.31 -53.31
CA ILE A 73 7.20 1.06 -52.69
C ILE A 73 6.35 -0.15 -53.09
N GLU A 74 5.51 -0.03 -54.12
CA GLU A 74 4.68 -1.13 -54.65
C GLU A 74 5.48 -2.39 -55.00
N PRO A 75 6.66 -2.33 -55.67
CA PRO A 75 7.43 -3.53 -55.97
C PRO A 75 7.87 -4.29 -54.70
N ALA A 76 8.29 -3.54 -53.67
CA ALA A 76 8.69 -4.11 -52.38
C ALA A 76 7.48 -4.68 -51.62
N ALA A 77 6.34 -3.99 -51.66
CA ALA A 77 5.10 -4.46 -51.04
C ALA A 77 4.61 -5.78 -51.68
N LYS A 78 4.67 -5.89 -53.01
CA LYS A 78 4.31 -7.12 -53.73
C LYS A 78 5.24 -8.28 -53.36
N ALA A 79 6.55 -8.05 -53.37
CA ALA A 79 7.53 -9.06 -52.97
C ALA A 79 7.31 -9.53 -51.52
N PHE A 80 6.96 -8.62 -50.61
CA PHE A 80 6.62 -8.95 -49.23
C PHE A 80 5.34 -9.79 -49.13
N GLY A 81 4.29 -9.44 -49.88
CA GLY A 81 3.06 -10.23 -49.95
C GLY A 81 3.30 -11.66 -50.47
N ASP A 82 4.14 -11.81 -51.50
CA ASP A 82 4.52 -13.13 -52.02
C ASP A 82 5.32 -13.94 -51.00
N LEU A 83 6.21 -13.30 -50.24
CA LEU A 83 6.94 -13.93 -49.14
C LEU A 83 5.99 -14.44 -48.05
N LEU A 84 5.01 -13.63 -47.64
CA LEU A 84 4.06 -13.96 -46.58
C LEU A 84 3.19 -15.18 -46.89
N LYS A 85 2.94 -15.50 -48.18
CA LYS A 85 2.22 -16.72 -48.59
C LYS A 85 2.91 -18.01 -48.13
N ASN A 86 4.21 -17.95 -47.83
CA ASN A 86 4.99 -19.10 -47.35
C ASN A 86 4.86 -19.33 -45.83
N TYR A 87 4.12 -18.48 -45.12
CA TYR A 87 3.95 -18.56 -43.67
C TYR A 87 2.49 -18.78 -43.29
N PRO A 88 2.20 -19.62 -42.27
CA PRO A 88 0.85 -19.78 -41.75
C PRO A 88 0.50 -18.57 -40.88
N LEU A 89 -0.07 -17.53 -41.50
CA LEU A 89 -0.59 -16.37 -40.78
C LEU A 89 -1.81 -16.79 -39.96
N LYS A 90 -1.82 -16.43 -38.67
CA LYS A 90 -2.85 -16.86 -37.71
C LYS A 90 -3.71 -15.69 -37.28
N PRO A 91 -4.97 -15.95 -36.89
CA PRO A 91 -5.83 -14.93 -36.31
C PRO A 91 -5.19 -14.26 -35.09
N ALA A 92 -5.43 -12.96 -34.94
CA ALA A 92 -4.99 -12.17 -33.80
C ALA A 92 -5.62 -12.68 -32.50
N LYS A 93 -4.82 -12.75 -31.43
CA LYS A 93 -5.28 -13.15 -30.08
C LYS A 93 -5.78 -11.99 -29.24
N CYS A 94 -5.52 -10.76 -29.67
CA CYS A 94 -5.96 -9.53 -29.03
C CYS A 94 -6.84 -8.74 -30.00
N THR A 95 -7.63 -7.82 -29.46
CA THR A 95 -8.37 -6.86 -30.29
C THR A 95 -7.39 -5.96 -31.02
N VAL A 96 -7.58 -5.81 -32.34
CA VAL A 96 -6.74 -4.95 -33.19
C VAL A 96 -7.58 -3.84 -33.79
N TYR A 97 -7.11 -2.59 -33.64
CA TYR A 97 -7.59 -1.43 -34.37
C TYR A 97 -6.57 -1.12 -35.47
N SER A 98 -6.94 -1.45 -36.71
CA SER A 98 -6.06 -1.30 -37.87
C SER A 98 -5.89 0.17 -38.23
N THR A 99 -4.64 0.63 -38.25
CA THR A 99 -4.30 1.95 -38.80
C THR A 99 -4.28 1.95 -40.34
N THR A 100 -4.40 0.80 -41.00
CA THR A 100 -4.58 0.72 -42.46
C THR A 100 -6.04 0.96 -42.85
N LEU A 101 -6.97 0.41 -42.07
CA LEU A 101 -8.40 0.49 -42.34
C LEU A 101 -9.11 1.56 -41.51
N GLY A 102 -8.42 2.15 -40.53
CA GLY A 102 -8.97 3.16 -39.63
C GLY A 102 -10.06 2.64 -38.71
N ARG A 103 -10.12 1.32 -38.49
CA ARG A 103 -11.17 0.66 -37.72
C ARG A 103 -10.72 -0.57 -36.96
N LYS A 104 -11.56 -1.02 -36.01
CA LYS A 104 -11.49 -2.37 -35.44
C LYS A 104 -11.68 -3.43 -36.55
N ILE A 105 -10.85 -4.46 -36.52
CA ILE A 105 -10.86 -5.54 -37.52
C ILE A 105 -11.19 -6.90 -36.88
N ALA A 106 -11.70 -7.83 -37.68
CA ALA A 106 -11.84 -9.21 -37.24
C ALA A 106 -10.46 -9.86 -37.06
N ALA A 107 -10.38 -10.86 -36.19
CA ALA A 107 -9.11 -11.49 -35.81
C ALA A 107 -8.36 -12.10 -37.00
N ASP A 108 -9.09 -12.59 -38.00
CA ASP A 108 -8.57 -13.27 -39.18
C ASP A 108 -8.24 -12.33 -40.36
N GLU A 109 -8.66 -11.06 -40.36
CA GLU A 109 -8.38 -10.11 -41.46
C GLU A 109 -6.86 -9.97 -41.74
N MET A 110 -6.01 -10.06 -40.70
CA MET A 110 -4.55 -9.99 -40.84
C MET A 110 -3.91 -11.31 -41.31
N SER A 111 -4.70 -12.38 -41.43
CA SER A 111 -4.22 -13.68 -41.92
C SER A 111 -4.13 -13.73 -43.44
N ASP A 112 -4.70 -12.74 -44.14
CA ASP A 112 -4.52 -12.55 -45.58
C ASP A 112 -3.22 -11.77 -45.85
N PRO A 113 -2.25 -12.32 -46.60
CA PRO A 113 -1.06 -11.58 -47.05
C PRO A 113 -1.38 -10.23 -47.72
N GLN A 114 -2.52 -10.10 -48.41
CA GLN A 114 -2.92 -8.85 -49.07
C GLN A 114 -3.21 -7.72 -48.08
N TYR A 115 -3.60 -8.03 -46.84
CA TYR A 115 -3.73 -7.03 -45.78
C TYR A 115 -2.41 -6.28 -45.56
N TRP A 116 -1.28 -7.01 -45.55
CA TRP A 116 0.04 -6.45 -45.31
C TRP A 116 0.58 -5.67 -46.50
N VAL A 117 0.32 -6.13 -47.73
CA VAL A 117 0.60 -5.35 -48.95
C VAL A 117 -0.14 -4.01 -48.88
N LYS A 118 -1.43 -4.04 -48.53
CA LYS A 118 -2.25 -2.84 -48.33
C LYS A 118 -1.70 -1.96 -47.22
N GLN A 119 -1.26 -2.53 -46.10
CA GLN A 119 -0.69 -1.77 -44.98
C GLN A 119 0.55 -0.97 -45.40
N ILE A 120 1.40 -1.56 -46.24
CA ILE A 120 2.61 -0.93 -46.76
C ILE A 120 2.27 0.23 -47.70
N LEU A 121 1.24 0.09 -48.53
CA LEU A 121 0.93 1.05 -49.61
C LEU A 121 -0.06 2.15 -49.21
N MET A 122 -0.97 1.86 -48.28
CA MET A 122 -2.02 2.80 -47.90
C MET A 122 -1.57 3.78 -46.81
N PRO A 123 -2.13 5.00 -46.78
CA PRO A 123 -1.96 5.93 -45.68
C PRO A 123 -2.34 5.34 -44.32
N VAL A 124 -1.65 5.80 -43.28
CA VAL A 124 -1.86 5.43 -41.88
C VAL A 124 -2.99 6.28 -41.28
N GLN A 125 -4.17 5.69 -41.20
CA GLN A 125 -5.40 6.18 -40.56
C GLN A 125 -5.32 6.15 -39.03
N PHE A 126 -4.26 6.76 -38.47
CA PHE A 126 -3.97 6.72 -37.04
C PHE A 126 -5.08 7.35 -36.19
N GLY A 127 -5.53 8.55 -36.56
CA GLY A 127 -6.60 9.25 -35.85
C GLY A 127 -7.94 8.50 -35.85
N ALA A 128 -8.30 7.87 -36.97
CA ALA A 128 -9.54 7.10 -37.07
C ALA A 128 -9.49 5.84 -36.17
N ALA A 129 -8.38 5.09 -36.23
CA ALA A 129 -8.17 3.92 -35.39
C ALA A 129 -8.15 4.29 -33.89
N LEU A 130 -7.49 5.39 -33.52
CA LEU A 130 -7.47 5.89 -32.14
C LEU A 130 -8.85 6.30 -31.66
N LYS A 131 -9.62 7.04 -32.46
CA LYS A 131 -10.98 7.47 -32.10
C LYS A 131 -11.89 6.29 -31.82
N GLN A 132 -11.89 5.28 -32.69
CA GLN A 132 -12.67 4.08 -32.46
C GLN A 132 -12.19 3.33 -31.21
N MET A 133 -10.87 3.18 -31.03
CA MET A 133 -10.30 2.53 -29.85
C MET A 133 -10.69 3.23 -28.54
N GLY A 134 -10.65 4.57 -28.51
CA GLY A 134 -11.03 5.38 -27.36
C GLY A 134 -12.54 5.35 -27.08
N GLN A 135 -13.37 5.28 -28.13
CA GLN A 135 -14.83 5.10 -27.99
C GLN A 135 -15.17 3.74 -27.40
N ASP A 136 -14.53 2.68 -27.91
CA ASP A 136 -14.73 1.31 -27.43
C ASP A 136 -14.16 1.12 -26.00
N ASN A 137 -13.18 1.94 -25.59
CA ASN A 137 -12.48 1.80 -24.31
C ASN A 137 -12.25 3.16 -23.60
N PRO A 138 -13.30 3.81 -23.07
CA PRO A 138 -13.23 5.16 -22.50
C PRO A 138 -12.23 5.32 -21.34
N ASP A 139 -12.00 4.25 -20.58
CA ASP A 139 -11.15 4.25 -19.38
C ASP A 139 -9.77 3.60 -19.59
N ALA A 140 -9.44 3.18 -20.83
CA ALA A 140 -8.19 2.49 -21.11
C ALA A 140 -6.92 3.33 -20.83
N LEU A 141 -5.90 2.70 -20.26
CA LEU A 141 -4.54 3.23 -20.24
C LEU A 141 -3.88 2.96 -21.61
N PHE A 142 -3.23 3.97 -22.19
CA PHE A 142 -2.53 3.84 -23.47
C PHE A 142 -1.03 3.70 -23.24
N ALA A 143 -0.47 2.57 -23.66
CA ALA A 143 0.95 2.30 -23.55
C ALA A 143 1.62 2.23 -24.94
N GLN A 144 2.80 2.83 -25.09
CA GLN A 144 3.62 2.68 -26.28
C GLN A 144 4.67 1.60 -26.02
N ILE A 145 4.64 0.53 -26.80
CA ILE A 145 5.63 -0.55 -26.75
C ILE A 145 6.78 -0.20 -27.69
N GLY A 146 7.98 0.05 -27.14
CA GLY A 146 9.15 0.49 -27.91
C GLY A 146 9.72 1.81 -27.38
N THR A 147 10.81 2.26 -28.01
CA THR A 147 11.53 3.48 -27.59
C THR A 147 10.77 4.75 -27.98
N GLY A 148 10.86 5.77 -27.13
CA GLY A 148 10.34 7.11 -27.39
C GLY A 148 8.88 7.32 -26.94
N VAL A 149 8.37 8.52 -27.22
CA VAL A 149 7.08 9.01 -26.67
C VAL A 149 6.16 9.65 -27.71
N ASP A 150 6.57 9.68 -28.98
CA ASP A 150 5.91 10.47 -30.02
C ASP A 150 4.46 10.01 -30.27
N LEU A 151 4.21 8.69 -30.33
CA LEU A 151 2.86 8.17 -30.54
C LEU A 151 1.94 8.51 -29.37
N LEU A 152 2.45 8.54 -28.14
CA LEU A 152 1.68 8.95 -26.97
C LEU A 152 1.29 10.42 -27.02
N GLN A 153 2.19 11.29 -27.46
CA GLN A 153 1.89 12.72 -27.63
C GLN A 153 0.77 12.94 -28.65
N HIS A 154 0.84 12.24 -29.78
CA HIS A 154 -0.21 12.28 -30.80
C HIS A 154 -1.53 11.69 -30.31
N THR A 155 -1.48 10.57 -29.59
CA THR A 155 -2.64 9.93 -28.97
C THR A 155 -3.37 10.87 -28.01
N ARG A 156 -2.63 11.56 -27.14
CA ARG A 156 -3.20 12.57 -26.24
C ARG A 156 -3.94 13.68 -26.98
N LYS A 157 -3.41 14.14 -28.11
CA LYS A 157 -4.04 15.20 -28.91
C LYS A 157 -5.33 14.73 -29.58
N TRP A 158 -5.35 13.50 -30.12
CA TRP A 158 -6.53 12.94 -30.77
C TRP A 158 -7.67 12.63 -29.79
N LEU A 159 -7.32 12.12 -28.61
CA LEU A 159 -8.29 11.64 -27.62
C LEU A 159 -8.47 12.60 -26.45
N HIS A 160 -7.83 13.78 -26.47
CA HIS A 160 -7.86 14.78 -25.41
C HIS A 160 -7.51 14.22 -24.01
N LEU A 161 -6.54 13.31 -23.96
CA LEU A 161 -6.18 12.57 -22.74
C LEU A 161 -5.22 13.36 -21.83
N SER A 162 -5.40 13.17 -20.52
CA SER A 162 -4.44 13.60 -19.51
C SER A 162 -3.14 12.79 -19.59
N GLY A 163 -2.06 13.31 -19.00
CA GLY A 163 -0.79 12.57 -18.88
C GLY A 163 -0.92 11.28 -18.06
N GLU A 164 -1.94 11.19 -17.21
CA GLU A 164 -2.21 9.98 -16.41
C GLU A 164 -2.75 8.81 -17.23
N ARG A 165 -3.27 9.07 -18.43
CA ARG A 165 -3.84 8.04 -19.31
C ARG A 165 -2.87 7.52 -20.36
N VAL A 166 -1.62 8.00 -20.37
CA VAL A 166 -0.57 7.52 -21.26
C VAL A 166 0.69 7.13 -20.50
N ILE A 167 1.41 6.13 -21.01
CA ILE A 167 2.69 5.70 -20.43
C ILE A 167 3.67 5.14 -21.48
N PRO A 168 4.93 5.61 -21.53
CA PRO A 168 5.96 4.95 -22.32
C PRO A 168 6.42 3.66 -21.65
N THR A 169 6.99 2.74 -22.43
CA THR A 169 7.59 1.51 -21.88
C THR A 169 9.11 1.50 -21.96
N LEU A 170 9.70 2.11 -23.00
CA LEU A 170 11.16 2.11 -23.22
C LEU A 170 11.65 3.47 -23.76
N GLY A 171 12.97 3.68 -23.70
CA GLY A 171 13.65 4.80 -24.37
C GLY A 171 14.11 5.93 -23.46
N ALA A 172 14.49 5.60 -22.23
CA ALA A 172 15.25 6.46 -21.36
C ALA A 172 16.73 6.53 -21.78
N GLU A 173 17.46 7.53 -21.28
CA GLU A 173 18.83 7.83 -21.70
C GLU A 173 19.87 6.93 -21.02
N SER A 174 19.54 6.34 -19.87
CA SER A 174 20.42 5.45 -19.11
C SER A 174 19.70 4.19 -18.63
N VAL A 175 20.48 3.16 -18.29
CA VAL A 175 19.96 1.87 -17.79
C VAL A 175 19.12 2.07 -16.52
N ASP A 176 19.58 2.87 -15.56
CA ASP A 176 18.84 3.11 -14.32
C ASP A 176 17.51 3.83 -14.57
N GLN A 177 17.49 4.77 -15.51
CA GLN A 177 16.26 5.46 -15.89
C GLN A 177 15.32 4.52 -16.67
N GLU A 178 15.84 3.63 -17.50
CA GLU A 178 15.07 2.62 -18.23
C GLU A 178 14.37 1.66 -17.26
N ILE A 179 15.10 1.17 -16.26
CA ILE A 179 14.54 0.31 -15.20
C ILE A 179 13.42 1.06 -14.48
N ASN A 180 13.66 2.31 -14.08
CA ASN A 180 12.65 3.13 -13.43
C ASN A 180 11.42 3.38 -14.31
N LEU A 181 11.60 3.57 -15.61
CA LEU A 181 10.51 3.75 -16.57
C LEU A 181 9.64 2.50 -16.67
N VAL A 182 10.25 1.31 -16.75
CA VAL A 182 9.52 0.05 -16.75
C VAL A 182 8.77 -0.17 -15.44
N LEU A 183 9.39 0.15 -14.29
CA LEU A 183 8.73 0.07 -12.99
C LEU A 183 7.55 1.05 -12.88
N GLN A 184 7.69 2.26 -13.42
CA GLN A 184 6.58 3.22 -13.52
C GLN A 184 5.45 2.71 -14.42
N PHE A 185 5.78 2.05 -15.53
CA PHE A 185 4.80 1.39 -16.39
C PHE A 185 4.00 0.33 -15.61
N ILE A 186 4.69 -0.58 -14.92
CA ILE A 186 4.05 -1.62 -14.11
C ILE A 186 3.18 -0.98 -13.01
N ALA A 187 3.70 0.01 -12.29
CA ALA A 187 2.97 0.71 -11.24
C ALA A 187 1.69 1.36 -11.78
N LYS A 188 1.77 2.02 -12.95
CA LYS A 188 0.61 2.71 -13.54
C LYS A 188 -0.43 1.74 -14.07
N VAL A 189 -0.01 0.62 -14.67
CA VAL A 189 -0.93 -0.46 -15.06
C VAL A 189 -1.66 -0.98 -13.82
N TRP A 190 -0.93 -1.24 -12.73
CA TRP A 190 -1.52 -1.73 -11.48
C TRP A 190 -2.49 -0.73 -10.84
N THR A 191 -2.13 0.56 -10.76
CA THR A 191 -3.02 1.59 -10.19
C THR A 191 -4.26 1.87 -11.05
N HIS A 192 -4.22 1.54 -12.35
CA HIS A 192 -5.38 1.57 -13.24
C HIS A 192 -6.19 0.26 -13.23
N GLY A 193 -5.95 -0.65 -12.27
CA GLY A 193 -6.70 -1.89 -12.10
C GLY A 193 -6.21 -3.05 -12.96
N GLY A 194 -5.08 -2.90 -13.65
CA GLY A 194 -4.45 -3.99 -14.39
C GLY A 194 -3.92 -5.08 -13.47
N THR A 195 -4.11 -6.34 -13.86
CA THR A 195 -3.57 -7.48 -13.11
C THR A 195 -2.10 -7.69 -13.46
N ILE A 196 -1.24 -7.76 -12.44
CA ILE A 196 0.19 -8.01 -12.59
C ILE A 196 0.54 -9.41 -12.05
N GLU A 197 1.16 -10.23 -12.89
CA GLU A 197 1.70 -11.54 -12.48
C GLU A 197 3.07 -11.37 -11.79
N TRP A 198 3.07 -10.94 -10.52
CA TRP A 198 4.29 -10.66 -9.74
C TRP A 198 5.30 -11.82 -9.69
N SER A 199 4.82 -13.06 -9.75
CA SER A 199 5.67 -14.27 -9.78
C SER A 199 6.65 -14.27 -10.96
N ARG A 200 6.29 -13.72 -12.12
CA ARG A 200 7.20 -13.64 -13.28
C ARG A 200 8.32 -12.63 -13.10
N LEU A 201 8.06 -11.56 -12.36
CA LEU A 201 9.07 -10.56 -12.03
C LEU A 201 10.05 -11.12 -11.00
N HIS A 202 9.55 -11.80 -9.98
CA HIS A 202 10.38 -12.35 -8.90
C HIS A 202 11.21 -13.56 -9.33
N ASN A 203 10.68 -14.42 -10.20
CA ASN A 203 11.34 -15.65 -10.65
C ASN A 203 12.10 -15.49 -11.98
N SER A 204 12.45 -14.25 -12.36
CA SER A 204 13.22 -13.99 -13.57
C SER A 204 14.58 -14.69 -13.51
N PRO A 205 15.03 -15.39 -14.56
CA PRO A 205 16.34 -16.05 -14.60
C PRO A 205 17.52 -15.07 -14.49
N TYR A 206 17.24 -13.77 -14.67
CA TYR A 206 18.22 -12.69 -14.52
C TYR A 206 18.31 -12.14 -13.09
N ASN A 207 17.38 -12.49 -12.20
CA ASN A 207 17.51 -12.21 -10.77
C ASN A 207 18.35 -13.31 -10.14
N HIS A 208 19.43 -12.93 -9.45
CA HIS A 208 20.13 -13.87 -8.58
C HIS A 208 19.13 -14.45 -7.57
N PRO A 209 19.12 -15.77 -7.34
CA PRO A 209 18.22 -16.40 -6.39
C PRO A 209 18.59 -15.93 -4.98
N GLN A 210 17.96 -14.83 -4.56
CA GLN A 210 18.01 -14.40 -3.17
C GLN A 210 16.85 -15.07 -2.42
N PRO A 211 17.08 -15.51 -1.17
CA PRO A 211 16.01 -16.01 -0.33
C PRO A 211 14.95 -14.92 -0.14
N GLN A 212 13.74 -15.17 -0.66
CA GLN A 212 12.60 -14.27 -0.50
C GLN A 212 12.08 -14.39 0.93
N HIS A 213 12.48 -13.46 1.80
CA HIS A 213 11.94 -13.39 3.15
C HIS A 213 10.62 -12.62 3.14
N LYS A 214 9.54 -13.25 3.64
CA LYS A 214 8.29 -12.53 3.90
C LYS A 214 8.49 -11.61 5.09
N LEU A 215 8.36 -10.31 4.86
CA LEU A 215 8.41 -9.30 5.92
C LEU A 215 7.01 -9.02 6.45
N HIS A 216 6.87 -8.92 7.77
CA HIS A 216 5.62 -8.50 8.38
C HIS A 216 5.42 -7.00 8.15
N LEU A 217 4.44 -6.63 7.32
CA LEU A 217 4.04 -5.25 7.06
C LEU A 217 2.85 -4.88 7.95
N PRO A 218 2.61 -3.57 8.21
CA PRO A 218 1.36 -3.14 8.82
C PRO A 218 0.15 -3.73 8.09
N GLY A 219 -0.84 -4.20 8.85
CA GLY A 219 -2.07 -4.75 8.27
C GLY A 219 -2.86 -3.72 7.46
N HIS A 220 -3.83 -4.21 6.68
CA HIS A 220 -4.69 -3.36 5.86
C HIS A 220 -5.34 -2.24 6.68
N ALA A 221 -5.21 -1.00 6.21
CA ALA A 221 -5.85 0.16 6.81
C ALA A 221 -7.31 0.22 6.36
N PHE A 222 -8.19 -0.48 7.09
CA PHE A 222 -9.63 -0.44 6.82
C PHE A 222 -10.19 0.97 6.99
N GLU A 223 -11.00 1.41 6.03
CA GLU A 223 -11.90 2.55 6.19
C GLU A 223 -13.03 2.15 7.14
N ARG A 224 -12.93 2.58 8.40
CA ARG A 224 -13.82 2.12 9.47
C ARG A 224 -15.06 3.00 9.50
N VAL A 225 -16.22 2.37 9.28
CA VAL A 225 -17.52 2.99 9.50
C VAL A 225 -18.12 2.42 10.77
N VAL A 226 -18.81 3.26 11.55
CA VAL A 226 -19.51 2.82 12.75
C VAL A 226 -20.81 2.14 12.32
N CYS A 227 -20.86 0.81 12.39
CA CYS A 227 -22.08 0.05 12.20
C CYS A 227 -22.80 -0.10 13.55
N LEU A 228 -23.81 0.74 13.78
CA LEU A 228 -24.68 0.58 14.94
C LEU A 228 -25.54 -0.69 14.77
N PRO A 229 -25.95 -1.36 15.86
CA PRO A 229 -26.85 -2.51 15.77
C PRO A 229 -28.14 -2.07 15.08
N GLN A 230 -28.58 -2.79 14.03
CA GLN A 230 -29.95 -2.62 13.54
C GLN A 230 -30.90 -3.02 14.67
N GLU A 231 -31.83 -2.13 15.04
CA GLU A 231 -32.97 -2.52 15.85
C GLU A 231 -33.64 -3.69 15.13
N ARG A 232 -33.75 -4.82 15.84
CA ARG A 232 -34.53 -5.97 15.37
C ARG A 232 -35.92 -5.45 15.03
N ALA A 233 -36.26 -5.37 13.75
CA ALA A 233 -37.66 -5.47 13.38
C ALA A 233 -38.15 -6.76 14.04
N THR A 234 -39.15 -6.65 14.90
CA THR A 234 -39.84 -7.78 15.53
C THR A 234 -40.45 -8.63 14.42
N GLN A 235 -39.65 -9.52 13.85
CA GLN A 235 -40.13 -10.61 13.02
C GLN A 235 -40.31 -11.82 13.92
N GLU A 236 -41.55 -11.97 14.39
CA GLU A 236 -42.13 -13.29 14.63
C GLU A 236 -41.95 -14.15 13.37
N ASN A 237 -41.72 -15.44 13.60
CA ASN A 237 -41.36 -16.49 12.63
C ASN A 237 -39.88 -16.58 12.24
N ALA A 238 -39.12 -17.20 13.15
CA ALA A 238 -37.90 -17.92 12.80
C ALA A 238 -38.24 -19.15 11.93
N SER A 239 -38.35 -18.95 10.62
CA SER A 239 -38.08 -20.02 9.66
C SER A 239 -36.64 -19.88 9.17
N ALA A 240 -35.89 -20.98 9.27
CA ALA A 240 -34.47 -21.15 8.95
C ALA A 240 -33.91 -20.13 7.93
N VAL A 241 -33.14 -19.17 8.44
CA VAL A 241 -32.28 -18.29 7.63
C VAL A 241 -31.06 -19.13 7.20
N PRO A 242 -30.67 -19.15 5.91
CA PRO A 242 -29.46 -19.84 5.49
C PRO A 242 -28.26 -19.26 6.24
N GLU A 243 -27.36 -20.10 6.74
CA GLU A 243 -26.19 -19.63 7.48
C GLU A 243 -25.34 -18.69 6.63
N LEU A 244 -24.86 -17.60 7.23
CA LEU A 244 -23.90 -16.65 6.64
C LEU A 244 -22.66 -17.33 6.03
N SER A 245 -22.28 -18.50 6.55
CA SER A 245 -21.22 -19.38 6.04
C SER A 245 -21.48 -19.81 4.59
N SER A 246 -22.73 -20.10 4.25
CA SER A 246 -23.16 -20.52 2.91
C SER A 246 -23.17 -19.39 1.87
N LEU A 247 -23.27 -18.14 2.33
CA LEU A 247 -23.39 -16.95 1.48
C LEU A 247 -22.04 -16.38 1.01
N PHE A 248 -20.93 -16.67 1.69
CA PHE A 248 -19.68 -15.94 1.45
C PHE A 248 -18.42 -16.78 1.13
N PHE A 249 -18.20 -17.99 1.67
CA PHE A 249 -16.83 -18.55 1.70
C PHE A 249 -16.62 -19.99 1.19
N GLY A 250 -17.68 -20.76 0.92
CA GLY A 250 -17.53 -22.13 0.42
C GLY A 250 -16.69 -23.05 1.34
N SER A 251 -16.45 -24.29 0.90
CA SER A 251 -15.89 -25.37 1.74
C SER A 251 -14.36 -25.42 1.86
N HIS A 252 -13.63 -24.35 1.52
CA HIS A 252 -12.18 -24.41 1.31
C HIS A 252 -11.32 -23.55 2.24
N TYR A 253 -11.92 -22.87 3.23
CA TYR A 253 -11.21 -22.07 4.22
C TYR A 253 -11.66 -22.38 5.65
N TYR A 254 -10.74 -22.31 6.62
CA TYR A 254 -11.05 -22.45 8.03
C TYR A 254 -11.86 -21.24 8.53
N GLY A 255 -13.08 -21.50 9.01
CA GLY A 255 -13.89 -20.53 9.75
C GLY A 255 -13.61 -20.64 11.25
N PHE A 256 -13.60 -19.50 11.95
CA PHE A 256 -13.65 -19.49 13.41
C PHE A 256 -15.11 -19.44 13.85
N GLU A 257 -15.56 -20.51 14.50
CA GLU A 257 -16.85 -20.59 15.16
C GLU A 257 -16.67 -20.30 16.66
N TRP A 258 -17.57 -19.51 17.23
CA TRP A 258 -17.65 -19.32 18.68
C TRP A 258 -18.92 -20.01 19.17
N GLU A 259 -18.75 -21.20 19.75
CA GLU A 259 -19.81 -21.88 20.47
C GLU A 259 -19.84 -21.36 21.91
N LYS A 260 -21.03 -21.00 22.40
CA LYS A 260 -21.21 -20.69 23.82
C LYS A 260 -21.26 -22.00 24.60
N VAL A 261 -20.09 -22.48 25.01
CA VAL A 261 -20.00 -23.62 25.94
C VAL A 261 -20.46 -23.16 27.31
N SER A 262 -21.56 -23.74 27.80
CA SER A 262 -21.96 -23.59 29.20
C SER A 262 -21.06 -24.50 30.01
N VAL A 263 -19.95 -23.97 30.50
CA VAL A 263 -19.06 -24.71 31.41
C VAL A 263 -19.79 -24.79 32.76
N GLU A 264 -20.22 -25.98 33.16
CA GLU A 264 -20.66 -26.22 34.53
C GLU A 264 -19.47 -25.91 35.46
N ALA A 265 -19.70 -25.00 36.42
CA ALA A 265 -18.67 -24.63 37.38
C ALA A 265 -18.19 -25.89 38.11
N PRO A 266 -16.87 -26.16 38.17
CA PRO A 266 -16.38 -27.33 38.88
C PRO A 266 -16.74 -27.19 40.37
N GLU A 267 -17.63 -28.05 40.86
CA GLU A 267 -18.15 -28.07 42.25
C GLU A 267 -17.10 -28.36 43.33
N ASN A 268 -15.81 -28.47 42.98
CA ASN A 268 -14.75 -28.67 43.96
C ASN A 268 -13.52 -27.80 43.64
N VAL A 269 -13.68 -26.49 43.73
CA VAL A 269 -12.54 -25.61 44.01
C VAL A 269 -12.20 -25.79 45.48
N VAL A 270 -11.16 -26.57 45.76
CA VAL A 270 -10.54 -26.64 47.08
C VAL A 270 -10.13 -25.22 47.48
N LYS A 271 -10.89 -24.58 48.37
CA LYS A 271 -10.48 -23.34 49.02
C LYS A 271 -9.22 -23.63 49.83
N ARG A 272 -8.07 -23.22 49.31
CA ARG A 272 -6.82 -23.13 50.06
C ARG A 272 -6.71 -21.72 50.61
N ASP A 273 -6.53 -21.61 51.92
CA ASP A 273 -6.32 -20.34 52.63
C ASP A 273 -5.11 -19.60 52.05
N ALA A 274 -5.33 -18.56 51.24
CA ALA A 274 -4.25 -17.76 50.68
C ALA A 274 -4.65 -16.28 50.59
N ILE A 275 -3.93 -15.45 51.35
CA ILE A 275 -4.10 -14.00 51.47
C ILE A 275 -4.02 -13.36 50.06
N PRO A 276 -4.94 -12.43 49.70
CA PRO A 276 -4.89 -11.75 48.41
C PRO A 276 -3.55 -11.05 48.23
N THR A 277 -2.80 -11.41 47.18
CA THR A 277 -1.42 -10.98 46.97
C THR A 277 -1.29 -10.19 45.68
N THR A 278 -0.66 -9.01 45.77
CA THR A 278 -0.33 -8.17 44.61
C THR A 278 1.13 -8.37 44.23
N TRP A 279 1.37 -8.72 42.97
CA TRP A 279 2.69 -8.95 42.39
C TRP A 279 3.06 -7.79 41.48
N ILE A 280 4.20 -7.14 41.72
CA ILE A 280 4.79 -6.19 40.79
C ILE A 280 5.98 -6.86 40.09
N ILE A 281 5.85 -7.11 38.78
CA ILE A 281 6.93 -7.65 37.95
C ILE A 281 7.58 -6.49 37.20
N CYS A 282 8.85 -6.24 37.48
CA CYS A 282 9.60 -5.10 36.97
C CYS A 282 10.97 -5.51 36.44
N LEU A 283 11.64 -4.61 35.70
CA LEU A 283 12.99 -4.88 35.22
C LEU A 283 13.96 -5.03 36.40
N GLN A 284 13.95 -4.08 37.32
CA GLN A 284 14.68 -4.08 38.57
C GLN A 284 13.81 -3.48 39.67
N VAL A 285 13.99 -3.91 40.91
CA VAL A 285 13.33 -3.29 42.07
C VAL A 285 14.21 -2.15 42.56
N THR A 286 13.77 -0.91 42.30
CA THR A 286 14.44 0.29 42.81
C THR A 286 13.49 1.08 43.73
N GLU A 287 13.99 2.16 44.34
CA GLU A 287 13.17 3.08 45.16
C GLU A 287 11.91 3.54 44.41
N ARG A 288 12.04 3.70 43.09
CA ARG A 288 10.94 4.10 42.21
C ARG A 288 9.77 3.12 42.20
N GLU A 289 10.03 1.82 42.09
CA GLU A 289 8.97 0.80 42.07
C GLU A 289 8.27 0.72 43.43
N HIS A 290 8.99 1.00 44.52
CA HIS A 290 8.39 1.18 45.85
C HIS A 290 7.51 2.43 45.92
N THR A 291 7.98 3.57 45.39
CA THR A 291 7.18 4.79 45.33
C THR A 291 5.92 4.55 44.48
N LEU A 292 6.04 3.91 43.32
CA LEU A 292 4.92 3.57 42.44
C LEU A 292 3.87 2.69 43.14
N ALA A 293 4.31 1.69 43.91
CA ALA A 293 3.40 0.88 44.71
C ALA A 293 2.62 1.74 45.71
N GLY A 294 3.31 2.67 46.39
CA GLY A 294 2.69 3.67 47.26
C GLY A 294 1.67 4.56 46.54
N ALA A 295 1.95 4.98 45.30
CA ALA A 295 1.06 5.76 44.43
C ALA A 295 -0.29 5.09 44.18
N LEU A 296 -0.21 3.77 43.98
CA LEU A 296 -1.33 2.90 43.64
C LEU A 296 -2.10 2.48 44.90
N GLY A 297 -1.70 2.96 46.07
CA GLY A 297 -2.27 2.57 47.37
C GLY A 297 -1.91 1.14 47.77
N LEU A 298 -0.87 0.56 47.17
CA LEU A 298 -0.43 -0.81 47.40
C LEU A 298 0.60 -0.81 48.53
N ASN A 299 0.13 -0.84 49.77
CA ASN A 299 0.99 -0.88 50.95
C ASN A 299 0.59 -2.05 51.85
N GLY A 300 1.56 -2.86 52.29
CA GLY A 300 1.35 -3.89 53.31
C GLY A 300 2.01 -5.23 52.99
N ASP A 301 1.80 -6.20 53.89
CA ASP A 301 2.42 -7.55 53.89
C ASP A 301 2.03 -8.43 52.70
N THR A 302 1.14 -7.94 51.82
CA THR A 302 0.55 -8.62 50.66
C THR A 302 1.15 -8.19 49.32
N LEU A 303 2.08 -7.23 49.32
CA LEU A 303 2.80 -6.80 48.12
C LEU A 303 4.10 -7.61 47.95
N ARG A 304 4.36 -8.10 46.75
CA ARG A 304 5.60 -8.79 46.38
C ARG A 304 6.15 -8.24 45.07
N PHE A 305 7.48 -8.19 44.95
CA PHE A 305 8.15 -7.75 43.74
C PHE A 305 8.93 -8.89 43.09
N ILE A 306 8.97 -8.92 41.76
CA ILE A 306 9.83 -9.82 40.97
C ILE A 306 10.64 -8.96 39.99
N ALA A 307 11.96 -8.94 40.17
CA ALA A 307 12.91 -8.31 39.24
C ALA A 307 13.32 -9.32 38.16
N ILE A 308 13.06 -9.01 36.88
CA ILE A 308 13.24 -9.94 35.77
C ILE A 308 14.55 -9.77 35.01
N ASP A 309 15.39 -8.80 35.39
CA ASP A 309 16.70 -8.56 34.79
C ASP A 309 17.57 -9.82 34.74
N THR A 310 17.59 -10.61 35.81
CA THR A 310 18.35 -11.86 35.88
C THR A 310 17.85 -12.92 34.89
N PHE A 311 16.54 -13.02 34.65
CA PHE A 311 15.97 -13.88 33.60
C PHE A 311 16.38 -13.39 32.21
N LEU A 312 16.32 -12.08 31.97
CA LEU A 312 16.70 -11.49 30.69
C LEU A 312 18.20 -11.65 30.41
N GLU A 313 19.06 -11.59 31.43
CA GLU A 313 20.49 -11.90 31.31
C GLU A 313 20.74 -13.37 31.00
N MET A 314 20.02 -14.29 31.66
CA MET A 314 20.09 -15.73 31.36
C MET A 314 19.74 -15.98 29.89
N MET A 315 18.66 -15.40 29.39
CA MET A 315 18.22 -15.54 27.99
C MET A 315 19.22 -14.94 26.99
N LYS A 316 19.88 -13.83 27.34
CA LYS A 316 20.96 -13.25 26.52
C LYS A 316 22.15 -14.22 26.39
N ARG A 317 22.53 -14.92 27.45
CA ARG A 317 23.62 -15.91 27.43
C ARG A 317 23.28 -17.13 26.58
N SER A 318 21.99 -17.48 26.47
CA SER A 318 21.47 -18.53 25.60
C SER A 318 21.26 -18.08 24.13
N GLY A 319 21.75 -16.91 23.74
CA GLY A 319 21.65 -16.42 22.36
C GLY A 319 20.27 -15.85 21.98
N GLY A 320 19.38 -15.62 22.95
CA GLY A 320 18.05 -15.05 22.71
C GLY A 320 17.06 -16.02 22.07
N ASP A 321 17.25 -17.33 22.24
CA ASP A 321 16.29 -18.35 21.79
C ASP A 321 15.03 -18.33 22.68
N PHE A 322 13.90 -17.91 22.11
CA PHE A 322 12.61 -17.84 22.79
C PHE A 322 11.72 -19.07 22.55
N SER A 323 12.23 -20.13 21.92
CA SER A 323 11.43 -21.30 21.51
C SER A 323 10.71 -21.98 22.68
N ASN A 324 11.32 -21.94 23.87
CA ASN A 324 10.78 -22.55 25.10
C ASN A 324 10.31 -21.52 26.14
N ILE A 325 10.12 -20.25 25.77
CA ILE A 325 9.80 -19.18 26.73
C ILE A 325 8.54 -19.47 27.55
N TYR A 326 7.55 -20.17 26.98
CA TYR A 326 6.31 -20.50 27.69
C TYR A 326 6.44 -21.64 28.71
N THR A 327 7.59 -22.30 28.78
CA THR A 327 7.90 -23.31 29.80
C THR A 327 8.91 -22.72 30.80
N GLU A 328 9.98 -22.12 30.31
CA GLU A 328 11.08 -21.61 31.14
C GLU A 328 10.69 -20.39 31.98
N LEU A 329 9.90 -19.47 31.42
CA LEU A 329 9.51 -18.23 32.12
C LEU A 329 8.56 -18.51 33.30
N PRO A 330 7.47 -19.30 33.16
CA PRO A 330 6.65 -19.68 34.30
C PRO A 330 7.41 -20.41 35.41
N GLU A 331 8.26 -21.37 35.05
CA GLU A 331 9.09 -22.11 36.03
C GLU A 331 10.00 -21.16 36.81
N TRP A 332 10.65 -20.23 36.09
CA TRP A 332 11.50 -19.22 36.71
C TRP A 332 10.70 -18.27 37.61
N LEU A 333 9.51 -17.81 37.18
CA LEU A 333 8.65 -16.94 38.00
C LEU A 333 8.23 -17.62 39.31
N VAL A 334 7.89 -18.91 39.27
CA VAL A 334 7.59 -19.69 40.47
C VAL A 334 8.82 -19.81 41.39
N GLN A 335 10.01 -19.97 40.82
CA GLN A 335 11.27 -19.95 41.60
C GLN A 335 11.53 -18.59 42.26
N GLN A 336 11.11 -17.48 41.64
CA GLN A 336 11.13 -16.15 42.26
C GLN A 336 10.03 -15.94 43.31
N GLY A 337 9.21 -16.96 43.55
CA GLY A 337 8.19 -16.96 44.59
C GLY A 337 6.78 -16.67 44.09
N LEU A 338 6.54 -16.54 42.78
CA LEU A 338 5.19 -16.36 42.23
C LEU A 338 4.27 -17.52 42.68
N GLN A 339 3.20 -17.17 43.38
CA GLN A 339 2.23 -18.12 43.93
C GLN A 339 0.81 -17.67 43.65
N THR A 340 -0.12 -18.63 43.56
CA THR A 340 -1.55 -18.35 43.43
C THR A 340 -2.13 -17.83 44.74
N SER A 341 -3.11 -16.94 44.65
CA SER A 341 -3.88 -16.42 45.79
C SER A 341 -5.36 -16.26 45.43
N GLU A 342 -6.23 -16.07 46.43
CA GLU A 342 -7.68 -15.96 46.24
C GLU A 342 -8.08 -14.77 45.34
N ALA A 343 -7.34 -13.66 45.47
CA ALA A 343 -7.36 -12.55 44.51
C ALA A 343 -5.92 -12.17 44.18
N MET A 344 -5.43 -12.73 43.07
CA MET A 344 -4.10 -12.46 42.53
C MET A 344 -4.16 -11.25 41.60
N ASP A 345 -3.39 -10.22 41.92
CA ASP A 345 -3.28 -9.01 41.09
C ASP A 345 -1.84 -8.91 40.61
N VAL A 346 -1.63 -8.83 39.30
CA VAL A 346 -0.30 -8.82 38.70
C VAL A 346 -0.12 -7.54 37.91
N ILE A 347 0.79 -6.70 38.39
CA ILE A 347 1.17 -5.43 37.78
C ILE A 347 2.52 -5.62 37.11
N ILE A 348 2.57 -5.43 35.80
CA ILE A 348 3.81 -5.48 35.03
C ILE A 348 4.24 -4.05 34.77
N THR A 349 5.47 -3.69 35.18
CA THR A 349 6.00 -2.32 35.05
C THR A 349 7.35 -2.25 34.34
N GLY A 350 7.52 -1.24 33.48
CA GLY A 350 8.77 -0.99 32.76
C GLY A 350 8.88 0.44 32.22
N LEU A 351 10.09 0.96 32.05
CA LEU A 351 10.34 2.27 31.45
C LEU A 351 10.21 2.19 29.93
N LEU A 352 9.26 2.94 29.36
CA LEU A 352 9.01 2.91 27.92
C LEU A 352 10.25 3.32 27.11
N ASP A 353 11.09 4.21 27.65
CA ASP A 353 12.26 4.76 26.96
C ASP A 353 13.53 3.91 27.12
N GLU A 354 13.52 2.93 28.03
CA GLU A 354 14.67 2.03 28.30
C GLU A 354 14.48 0.64 27.69
N VAL A 355 13.31 0.38 27.12
CA VAL A 355 12.92 -0.91 26.59
C VAL A 355 13.25 -0.96 25.09
N ASN A 356 14.22 -1.81 24.72
CA ASN A 356 14.51 -2.09 23.31
C ASN A 356 13.40 -2.94 22.65
N THR A 357 13.43 -3.13 21.33
CA THR A 357 12.40 -3.89 20.59
C THR A 357 12.12 -5.29 21.15
N GLN A 358 13.17 -6.00 21.59
CA GLN A 358 13.07 -7.35 22.11
C GLN A 358 12.50 -7.35 23.54
N GLN A 359 12.89 -6.39 24.37
CA GLN A 359 12.30 -6.18 25.69
C GLN A 359 10.83 -5.72 25.57
N ALA A 360 10.48 -4.95 24.54
CA ALA A 360 9.09 -4.53 24.31
C ALA A 360 8.19 -5.72 23.99
N GLN A 361 8.66 -6.65 23.16
CA GLN A 361 7.97 -7.91 22.88
C GLN A 361 7.86 -8.80 24.12
N PHE A 362 8.92 -8.85 24.92
CA PHE A 362 8.90 -9.59 26.18
C PHE A 362 7.84 -9.05 27.15
N TRP A 363 7.86 -7.76 27.43
CA TRP A 363 6.95 -7.11 28.39
C TRP A 363 5.50 -7.09 27.91
N ALA A 364 5.27 -6.84 26.62
CA ALA A 364 3.93 -6.66 26.09
C ALA A 364 3.29 -7.96 25.58
N PHE A 365 4.04 -9.04 25.39
CA PHE A 365 3.49 -10.25 24.77
C PHE A 365 3.92 -11.54 25.47
N TRP A 366 5.22 -11.83 25.57
CA TRP A 366 5.65 -13.12 26.12
C TRP A 366 5.35 -13.28 27.60
N LEU A 367 5.64 -12.27 28.42
CA LEU A 367 5.38 -12.33 29.87
C LEU A 367 3.87 -12.43 30.19
N PRO A 368 2.97 -11.57 29.65
CA PRO A 368 1.53 -11.72 29.89
C PRO A 368 0.97 -13.06 29.41
N THR A 369 1.43 -13.55 28.25
CA THR A 369 0.96 -14.83 27.70
C THR A 369 1.45 -16.02 28.53
N ALA A 370 2.70 -15.98 29.00
CA ALA A 370 3.24 -17.01 29.89
C ALA A 370 2.49 -17.03 31.23
N LEU A 371 2.19 -15.86 31.81
CA LEU A 371 1.39 -15.74 33.03
C LEU A 371 -0.05 -16.22 32.85
N ALA A 372 -0.69 -15.90 31.72
CA ALA A 372 -2.03 -16.39 31.41
C ALA A 372 -2.07 -17.92 31.32
N ARG A 373 -1.12 -18.52 30.60
CA ARG A 373 -0.99 -19.97 30.47
C ARG A 373 -0.74 -20.64 31.82
N TRP A 374 0.26 -20.15 32.56
CA TRP A 374 0.57 -20.62 33.91
C TRP A 374 -0.64 -20.52 34.83
N SER A 375 -1.35 -19.39 34.84
CA SER A 375 -2.52 -19.20 35.70
C SER A 375 -3.67 -20.16 35.36
N THR A 376 -3.86 -20.47 34.08
CA THR A 376 -4.83 -21.46 33.61
C THR A 376 -4.48 -22.86 34.11
N GLU A 377 -3.19 -23.24 34.07
CA GLU A 377 -2.70 -24.51 34.62
C GLU A 377 -2.89 -24.61 36.14
N GLN A 378 -2.85 -23.47 36.84
CA GLN A 378 -3.08 -23.40 38.28
C GLN A 378 -4.56 -23.17 38.67
N ASN A 379 -5.50 -23.15 37.71
CA ASN A 379 -6.91 -22.82 37.91
C ASN A 379 -7.14 -21.49 38.67
N CYS A 380 -6.31 -20.48 38.38
CA CYS A 380 -6.39 -19.13 38.94
C CYS A 380 -6.60 -18.12 37.81
N VAL A 381 -7.34 -17.04 38.06
CA VAL A 381 -7.57 -15.96 37.08
C VAL A 381 -7.02 -14.65 37.67
N PRO A 382 -5.73 -14.34 37.45
CA PRO A 382 -5.14 -13.12 37.97
C PRO A 382 -5.70 -11.88 37.26
N ASP A 383 -5.89 -10.80 38.00
CA ASP A 383 -6.15 -9.49 37.40
C ASP A 383 -4.82 -8.91 36.91
N MET A 384 -4.58 -8.96 35.60
CA MET A 384 -3.34 -8.48 35.00
C MET A 384 -3.46 -7.03 34.53
N ARG A 385 -2.51 -6.21 34.99
CA ARG A 385 -2.38 -4.78 34.67
C ARG A 385 -1.00 -4.50 34.10
N LEU A 386 -0.97 -3.81 32.95
CA LEU A 386 0.26 -3.35 32.31
C LEU A 386 0.47 -1.86 32.59
N PHE A 387 1.64 -1.48 33.09
CA PHE A 387 1.97 -0.11 33.50
C PHE A 387 3.32 0.33 32.91
N PHE A 388 3.33 1.22 31.91
CA PHE A 388 4.57 1.68 31.26
C PHE A 388 4.76 3.19 31.40
N PRO A 389 5.40 3.66 32.49
CA PRO A 389 5.76 5.06 32.67
C PRO A 389 6.89 5.49 31.72
N ALA A 390 6.82 6.72 31.20
CA ALA A 390 7.92 7.35 30.46
C ALA A 390 8.96 7.96 31.41
N THR A 391 10.22 8.08 31.00
CA THR A 391 11.32 8.69 31.79
C THR A 391 11.03 10.14 32.17
N GLN A 392 10.31 10.90 31.33
CA GLN A 392 9.88 12.26 31.65
C GLN A 392 8.80 12.34 32.74
N MET A 393 8.21 11.21 33.15
CA MET A 393 7.40 11.12 34.38
C MET A 393 8.26 10.96 35.65
N ALA A 394 9.59 11.01 35.56
CA ALA A 394 10.46 11.07 36.74
C ALA A 394 10.24 12.34 37.61
N ALA A 395 9.36 13.25 37.19
CA ALA A 395 8.83 14.34 38.01
C ALA A 395 7.59 13.95 38.83
N TRP A 396 7.20 12.67 38.90
CA TRP A 396 6.19 12.21 39.84
C TRP A 396 6.78 12.21 41.26
N ASN A 397 6.39 13.21 42.05
CA ASN A 397 6.96 13.52 43.37
C ASN A 397 6.36 12.68 44.52
N GLY A 398 5.62 11.60 44.22
CA GLY A 398 5.09 10.67 45.23
C GLY A 398 3.80 11.11 45.93
N THR A 399 3.24 12.29 45.61
CA THR A 399 2.12 12.87 46.38
C THR A 399 0.73 12.68 45.73
N GLU A 400 0.68 12.22 44.47
CA GLU A 400 -0.56 12.07 43.71
C GLU A 400 -1.03 10.60 43.67
N THR A 401 -2.32 10.36 43.91
CA THR A 401 -2.93 9.01 43.88
C THR A 401 -3.25 8.59 42.44
N LEU A 402 -2.70 7.46 42.00
CA LEU A 402 -2.97 6.90 40.67
C LEU A 402 -4.16 5.93 40.74
N ASN A 403 -5.26 6.26 40.05
CA ASN A 403 -6.45 5.40 40.00
C ASN A 403 -6.44 4.53 38.74
N ALA A 404 -6.16 3.23 38.93
CA ALA A 404 -6.08 2.25 37.85
C ALA A 404 -7.44 1.83 37.24
N GLU A 405 -8.57 2.26 37.81
CA GLU A 405 -9.89 1.78 37.40
C GLU A 405 -10.70 2.73 36.52
N LYS A 406 -10.28 3.98 36.37
CA LYS A 406 -10.91 4.93 35.44
C LYS A 406 -10.44 4.63 34.02
N LYS A 407 -11.39 4.65 33.06
CA LYS A 407 -11.18 4.52 31.60
C LYS A 407 -9.89 5.24 31.14
N PRO A 408 -9.23 4.79 30.04
CA PRO A 408 -8.11 5.54 29.47
C PRO A 408 -8.56 6.99 29.32
N ALA A 409 -7.85 7.90 29.98
CA ALA A 409 -8.23 9.31 30.02
C ALA A 409 -8.05 9.90 28.62
N SER A 410 -9.06 9.73 27.77
CA SER A 410 -9.36 10.62 26.64
C SER A 410 -10.25 11.77 27.13
N GLY A 411 -9.94 12.32 28.30
CA GLY A 411 -10.71 13.37 28.95
C GLY A 411 -9.76 14.39 29.54
N ALA A 412 -9.86 15.62 29.07
CA ALA A 412 -9.12 16.76 29.58
C ALA A 412 -9.30 16.88 31.11
N VAL A 413 -8.20 17.08 31.83
CA VAL A 413 -8.27 17.70 33.15
C VAL A 413 -8.58 19.17 32.89
N VAL A 414 -9.81 19.56 33.24
CA VAL A 414 -10.26 20.95 33.17
C VAL A 414 -9.63 21.69 34.33
N ASP A 415 -8.75 22.66 34.04
CA ASP A 415 -8.37 23.71 34.98
C ASP A 415 -9.65 24.46 35.40
N PRO A 416 -9.82 24.86 36.68
CA PRO A 416 -10.94 25.69 37.15
C PRO A 416 -11.22 26.96 36.31
N ALA A 417 -10.32 27.39 35.41
CA ALA A 417 -10.52 28.50 34.46
C ALA A 417 -11.10 28.14 33.07
N GLY A 418 -11.43 26.87 32.79
CA GLY A 418 -12.32 26.50 31.66
C GLY A 418 -11.82 26.75 30.23
N ARG A 419 -10.51 26.69 29.94
CA ARG A 419 -9.99 26.80 28.56
C ARG A 419 -9.53 25.43 28.01
N VAL A 420 -9.99 25.10 26.80
CA VAL A 420 -9.60 23.89 26.05
C VAL A 420 -8.40 24.21 25.16
N SER A 421 -7.24 23.58 25.41
CA SER A 421 -6.04 23.69 24.56
C SER A 421 -5.95 22.50 23.60
N GLN A 422 -5.66 22.78 22.32
CA GLN A 422 -5.58 21.80 21.24
C GLN A 422 -4.31 20.94 21.36
N TYR A 423 -4.53 19.64 21.56
CA TYR A 423 -3.53 18.60 21.91
C TYR A 423 -2.72 18.02 20.73
N HIS A 424 -2.71 18.66 19.55
CA HIS A 424 -2.23 18.01 18.32
C HIS A 424 -0.73 18.12 18.02
N ASP A 425 -0.01 19.08 18.62
CA ASP A 425 1.40 19.33 18.25
C ASP A 425 2.44 18.62 19.13
N THR A 426 2.14 18.28 20.39
CA THR A 426 3.10 17.60 21.29
C THR A 426 3.39 16.15 20.85
N LEU A 427 2.42 15.47 20.22
CA LEU A 427 2.61 14.12 19.65
C LEU A 427 3.61 14.07 18.49
N ARG A 428 3.99 15.20 17.89
CA ARG A 428 4.99 15.23 16.80
C ARG A 428 6.43 15.25 17.29
N ARG A 429 6.72 15.73 18.50
CA ARG A 429 8.10 15.99 18.94
C ARG A 429 8.71 14.94 19.86
N PHE A 430 7.91 14.19 20.63
CA PHE A 430 8.42 13.13 21.51
C PHE A 430 7.81 11.76 21.18
N GLY A 431 8.58 10.94 20.47
CA GLY A 431 8.42 9.46 20.51
C GLY A 431 7.45 8.80 19.51
N GLN A 432 7.54 9.09 18.21
CA GLN A 432 6.88 8.27 17.18
C GLN A 432 7.30 6.78 17.20
N SER A 433 8.40 6.42 17.86
CA SER A 433 8.94 5.05 17.94
C SER A 433 8.30 4.22 19.08
N GLY A 434 8.36 4.68 20.33
CA GLY A 434 7.83 3.92 21.48
C GLY A 434 6.29 3.79 21.47
N TYR A 435 5.59 4.87 21.13
CA TYR A 435 4.12 4.88 21.08
C TYR A 435 3.54 4.07 19.90
N ARG A 436 4.23 4.02 18.75
CA ARG A 436 3.87 3.12 17.63
C ARG A 436 4.20 1.67 17.93
N MET A 437 5.21 1.39 18.76
CA MET A 437 5.61 0.03 19.10
C MET A 437 4.68 -0.62 20.12
N CYS A 438 4.25 0.05 21.19
CA CYS A 438 3.51 -0.62 22.26
C CYS A 438 1.98 -0.68 22.02
N ARG A 439 1.40 0.29 21.30
CA ARG A 439 -0.06 0.41 21.12
C ARG A 439 -0.73 -0.76 20.38
N PRO A 440 -0.18 -1.27 19.25
CA PRO A 440 -0.77 -2.42 18.55
C PRO A 440 -0.77 -3.70 19.41
N TRP A 441 0.28 -3.88 20.22
CA TRP A 441 0.48 -5.07 21.05
C TRP A 441 -0.39 -5.06 22.29
N ILE A 442 -0.45 -3.93 23.00
CA ILE A 442 -1.38 -3.73 24.12
C ILE A 442 -2.83 -3.98 23.70
N THR A 443 -3.22 -3.47 22.51
CA THR A 443 -4.55 -3.69 21.95
C THR A 443 -4.80 -5.17 21.61
N ALA A 444 -3.75 -5.93 21.23
CA ALA A 444 -3.86 -7.36 20.95
C ALA A 444 -4.01 -8.20 22.23
N VAL A 445 -3.31 -7.84 23.31
CA VAL A 445 -3.44 -8.50 24.63
C VAL A 445 -4.83 -8.27 25.23
N GLU A 446 -5.36 -7.04 25.14
CA GLU A 446 -6.71 -6.71 25.60
C GLU A 446 -7.79 -7.44 24.77
N ARG A 447 -7.62 -7.53 23.44
CA ARG A 447 -8.56 -8.24 22.55
C ARG A 447 -8.52 -9.76 22.70
N ALA A 448 -7.38 -10.31 23.09
CA ALA A 448 -7.23 -11.75 23.38
C ALA A 448 -7.78 -12.12 24.77
N GLY A 449 -8.26 -11.15 25.57
CA GLY A 449 -8.77 -11.40 26.92
C GLY A 449 -7.69 -11.76 27.94
N LEU A 450 -6.41 -11.55 27.61
CA LEU A 450 -5.25 -11.95 28.42
C LEU A 450 -4.90 -10.93 29.52
N ALA A 451 -5.36 -9.69 29.39
CA ALA A 451 -5.30 -8.67 30.44
C ALA A 451 -6.61 -7.88 30.46
N ARG A 452 -7.13 -7.54 31.66
CA ARG A 452 -8.39 -6.80 31.77
C ARG A 452 -8.22 -5.32 31.43
N ARG A 453 -7.06 -4.73 31.71
CA ARG A 453 -6.74 -3.30 31.42
C ARG A 453 -5.24 -3.07 31.23
N ALA A 454 -4.88 -2.30 30.20
CA ALA A 454 -3.55 -1.72 30.07
C ALA A 454 -3.58 -0.20 30.26
N ILE A 455 -2.65 0.34 31.05
CA ILE A 455 -2.60 1.76 31.41
C ILE A 455 -1.28 2.35 30.91
N LEU A 456 -1.39 3.30 29.98
CA LEU A 456 -0.28 4.14 29.53
C LEU A 456 -0.45 5.52 30.14
N LEU A 457 0.54 5.97 30.91
CA LEU A 457 0.55 7.31 31.48
C LEU A 457 1.51 8.21 30.70
N PHE A 458 1.08 9.44 30.46
CA PHE A 458 1.84 10.50 29.79
C PHE A 458 1.95 11.70 30.73
N PRO A 459 3.03 12.50 30.65
CA PRO A 459 3.18 13.68 31.50
C PRO A 459 2.11 14.76 31.16
N PRO A 460 1.67 15.56 32.14
CA PRO A 460 1.01 16.84 31.88
C PRO A 460 2.07 17.88 31.49
N GLU A 461 1.99 18.49 30.31
CA GLU A 461 2.90 19.58 29.94
C GLU A 461 2.51 20.89 30.65
N GLU A 462 3.44 21.45 31.42
CA GLU A 462 3.45 22.85 31.80
C GLU A 462 3.70 23.72 30.57
N CYS A 463 2.69 24.50 30.17
CA CYS A 463 2.88 25.61 29.25
C CYS A 463 3.80 26.67 29.89
N ARG A 464 5.02 26.87 29.38
CA ARG A 464 5.65 28.20 29.36
C ARG A 464 6.84 28.34 28.39
N GLN A 465 6.55 29.02 27.27
CA GLN A 465 7.31 30.07 26.58
C GLN A 465 8.83 29.95 26.41
N GLN A 466 9.28 29.64 25.19
CA GLN A 466 9.92 30.62 24.27
C GLN A 466 9.89 30.12 22.83
#